data_AF-A0A9E4TFG7-F1
#
_entry.id   AF-A0A9E4TFG7-F1
#
_cell.length_a   1.000
_cell.length_b   1.000
_cell.length_c   1.000
_cell.angle_alpha   90.00
_cell.angle_beta   90.00
_cell.angle_gamma   90.00
#
_symmetry.space_group_name_H-M   'P 1'
#
loop_
_entity.id
_entity.type
_entity.pdbx_description
1 polymer ?
#
loop_
_entity_poly.entity_id
_entity_poly.type
_entity_poly.pdbx_seq_one_letter_code
_entity_poly.pdbx_strand_id
1 'polypeptide(L)'
;MDRRTALIAALIVALNPTLILYSGTLGSESLFVYQLLLITWLAIRVIEGLSSTGLLLIGELTGFAILARPIAISVPFIAFGAHYMVNRRDLRRTTINFAVVLVISALIVSPWIARNARAMGLPTLQSSSGLNMWIGHGPQATGGWMDAPPVPGDFRSKRAVSDFARLREAIWRSEPIRTTQLRSC
;
A
#
# COMPACT_ATOMS: atom_id res chain seq x y z
N MET A 1 -8.75 28.26 -6.27
CA MET A 1 -8.29 27.58 -7.49
C MET A 1 -9.00 28.20 -8.69
N ASP A 2 -8.27 28.53 -9.76
CA ASP A 2 -8.86 29.17 -10.94
C ASP A 2 -9.59 28.13 -11.83
N ARG A 3 -10.75 28.49 -12.40
CA ARG A 3 -11.62 27.53 -13.12
C ARG A 3 -10.94 26.90 -14.33
N ARG A 4 -10.07 27.66 -15.00
CA ARG A 4 -9.28 27.19 -16.14
C ARG A 4 -8.28 26.11 -15.74
N THR A 5 -7.59 26.30 -14.62
CA THR A 5 -6.61 25.33 -14.10
C THR A 5 -7.28 24.01 -13.74
N ALA A 6 -8.48 24.06 -13.15
CA ALA A 6 -9.25 22.86 -12.82
C ALA A 6 -9.67 22.08 -14.08
N LEU A 7 -10.11 22.77 -15.14
CA LEU A 7 -10.50 22.14 -16.42
C LEU A 7 -9.30 21.49 -17.13
N ILE A 8 -8.15 22.16 -17.15
CA ILE A 8 -6.92 21.61 -17.75
C ILE A 8 -6.48 20.37 -16.97
N ALA A 9 -6.48 20.42 -15.64
CA ALA A 9 -6.14 19.26 -14.81
C ALA A 9 -7.10 18.08 -15.05
N ALA A 10 -8.41 18.35 -15.13
CA ALA A 10 -9.41 17.33 -15.44
C ALA A 10 -9.19 16.71 -16.82
N LEU A 11 -8.86 17.52 -17.83
CA LEU A 11 -8.59 17.05 -19.19
C LEU A 11 -7.34 16.15 -19.24
N ILE A 12 -6.26 16.53 -18.56
CA ILE A 12 -5.03 15.73 -18.48
C ILE A 12 -5.30 14.37 -17.83
N VAL A 13 -6.08 14.35 -16.74
CA VAL A 13 -6.45 13.10 -16.07
C VAL A 13 -7.36 12.24 -16.95
N ALA A 14 -8.34 12.84 -17.62
CA ALA A 14 -9.27 12.14 -18.50
C ALA A 14 -8.59 11.52 -19.73
N LEU A 15 -7.56 12.18 -20.28
CA LEU A 15 -6.80 11.71 -21.44
C LEU A 15 -5.63 10.78 -21.08
N ASN A 16 -5.44 10.45 -19.80
CA ASN A 16 -4.36 9.58 -19.39
C ASN A 16 -4.60 8.14 -19.89
N PRO A 17 -3.76 7.61 -20.81
CA PRO A 17 -4.00 6.32 -21.45
C PRO A 17 -4.00 5.17 -20.44
N THR A 18 -3.22 5.28 -19.37
CA THR A 18 -3.18 4.29 -18.29
C THR A 18 -4.52 4.25 -17.55
N LEU A 19 -5.08 5.40 -17.19
CA LEU A 19 -6.40 5.47 -16.53
C LEU A 19 -7.53 5.00 -17.45
N ILE A 20 -7.44 5.30 -18.76
CA ILE A 20 -8.41 4.80 -19.74
C ILE A 20 -8.34 3.27 -19.82
N LEU A 21 -7.14 2.69 -19.88
CA LEU A 21 -6.96 1.24 -19.96
C LEU A 21 -7.46 0.53 -18.69
N TYR A 22 -7.16 1.09 -17.51
CA TYR A 22 -7.61 0.51 -16.24
C TYR A 22 -9.11 0.73 -15.97
N SER A 23 -9.73 1.78 -16.51
CA SER A 23 -11.18 2.01 -16.33
C SER A 23 -12.05 1.00 -17.08
N GLY A 24 -11.56 0.44 -18.19
CA GLY A 24 -12.24 -0.62 -18.95
C GLY A 24 -12.14 -2.02 -18.33
N THR A 25 -11.31 -2.21 -17.30
CA THR A 25 -11.15 -3.49 -16.61
C THR A 25 -11.74 -3.40 -15.20
N LEU A 26 -12.59 -4.37 -14.82
CA LEU A 26 -13.11 -4.47 -13.46
C LEU A 26 -11.98 -4.97 -12.54
N GLY A 27 -11.14 -4.02 -12.12
CA GLY A 27 -9.98 -4.24 -11.27
C GLY A 27 -10.08 -3.50 -9.94
N SER A 28 -9.28 -3.96 -8.96
CA SER A 28 -9.10 -3.29 -7.67
C SER A 28 -8.50 -1.88 -7.80
N GLU A 29 -7.86 -1.61 -8.95
CA GLU A 29 -7.20 -0.37 -9.31
C GLU A 29 -8.18 0.81 -9.38
N SER A 30 -9.32 0.62 -10.04
CA SER A 30 -10.31 1.68 -10.24
C SER A 30 -10.94 2.12 -8.91
N LEU A 31 -11.25 1.16 -8.04
CA LEU A 31 -11.74 1.45 -6.69
C LEU A 31 -10.66 2.16 -5.84
N PHE A 32 -9.42 1.70 -5.92
CA PHE A 32 -8.31 2.29 -5.20
C PHE A 32 -8.05 3.75 -5.61
N VAL A 33 -8.05 4.05 -6.92
CA VAL A 33 -7.88 5.42 -7.43
C VAL A 33 -9.02 6.32 -6.97
N TYR A 34 -10.26 5.84 -7.01
CA TYR A 34 -11.42 6.57 -6.49
C TYR A 34 -11.26 6.91 -4.99
N GLN A 35 -10.90 5.93 -4.16
CA GLN A 35 -10.66 6.15 -2.73
C GLN A 35 -9.52 7.15 -2.50
N LEU A 36 -8.43 7.06 -3.27
CA LEU A 36 -7.30 7.97 -3.15
C LEU A 36 -7.68 9.43 -3.44
N LEU A 37 -8.45 9.66 -4.51
CA LEU A 37 -8.96 10.99 -4.86
C LEU A 37 -9.90 11.53 -3.78
N LEU A 38 -10.77 10.69 -3.25
CA LEU A 38 -11.71 11.07 -2.18
C LEU A 38 -10.96 11.43 -0.88
N ILE A 39 -9.97 10.64 -0.48
CA ILE A 39 -9.11 10.92 0.68
C ILE A 39 -8.38 12.25 0.48
N THR A 40 -7.81 12.49 -0.70
CA THR A 40 -7.09 13.72 -1.02
C THR A 40 -8.00 14.94 -0.94
N TRP A 41 -9.20 14.85 -1.52
CA TRP A 41 -10.21 15.91 -1.46
C TRP A 41 -10.63 16.22 -0.02
N LEU A 42 -10.89 15.19 0.80
CA LEU A 42 -11.21 15.36 2.21
C LEU A 42 -10.04 15.93 3.02
N ALA A 43 -8.82 15.54 2.73
CA ALA A 43 -7.63 16.03 3.42
C ALA A 43 -7.46 17.55 3.22
N ILE A 44 -7.64 18.05 1.99
CA ILE A 44 -7.63 19.49 1.69
C ILE A 44 -8.71 20.22 2.50
N ARG A 45 -9.91 19.64 2.55
CA ARG A 45 -11.05 20.18 3.31
C ARG A 45 -10.77 20.24 4.82
N VAL A 46 -10.14 19.22 5.39
CA VAL A 46 -9.74 19.20 6.81
C VAL A 46 -8.74 20.30 7.13
N ILE A 47 -7.80 20.57 6.24
CA ILE A 47 -6.83 21.68 6.38
C ILE A 47 -7.54 23.04 6.36
N GLU A 48 -8.58 23.19 5.54
CA GLU A 48 -9.42 24.39 5.47
C GLU A 48 -10.38 24.57 6.66
N GLY A 49 -10.38 23.64 7.63
CA GLY A 49 -11.12 23.78 8.89
C GLY A 49 -12.31 22.83 9.07
N LEU A 50 -12.38 21.71 8.35
CA LEU A 50 -13.46 20.73 8.54
C LEU A 50 -13.50 20.10 9.95
N SER A 51 -14.71 19.70 10.33
CA SER A 51 -15.11 19.01 11.58
C SER A 51 -14.36 17.67 11.80
N SER A 52 -14.28 17.24 13.07
CA SER A 52 -13.77 15.95 13.53
C SER A 52 -14.35 14.75 12.75
N THR A 53 -15.58 14.85 12.24
CA THR A 53 -16.23 13.83 11.41
C THR A 53 -15.46 13.56 10.11
N GLY A 54 -14.88 14.58 9.48
CA GLY A 54 -14.09 14.42 8.27
C GLY A 54 -12.80 13.62 8.52
N LEU A 55 -12.23 13.75 9.72
CA LEU A 55 -11.05 13.01 10.14
C LEU A 55 -11.35 11.51 10.31
N LEU A 56 -12.51 11.18 10.88
CA LEU A 56 -12.98 9.80 11.00
C LEU A 56 -13.14 9.16 9.62
N LEU A 57 -13.79 9.87 8.70
CA LEU A 57 -14.03 9.39 7.33
C LEU A 57 -12.71 9.16 6.57
N ILE A 58 -11.71 10.02 6.74
CA ILE A 58 -10.37 9.83 6.17
C ILE A 58 -9.72 8.56 6.73
N GLY A 59 -9.80 8.33 8.04
CA GLY A 59 -9.30 7.11 8.68
C GLY A 59 -9.97 5.85 8.13
N GLU A 60 -11.29 5.87 7.97
CA GLU A 60 -12.05 4.74 7.44
C GLU A 60 -11.68 4.44 5.99
N LEU A 61 -11.71 5.45 5.13
CA LEU A 61 -11.34 5.31 3.72
C LEU A 61 -9.90 4.84 3.56
N THR A 62 -8.98 5.32 4.40
CA THR A 62 -7.58 4.88 4.40
C THR A 62 -7.45 3.42 4.82
N GLY A 63 -8.15 2.98 5.87
CA GLY A 63 -8.18 1.58 6.30
C GLY A 63 -8.67 0.64 5.20
N PHE A 64 -9.77 0.99 4.54
CA PHE A 64 -10.27 0.21 3.40
C PHE A 64 -9.33 0.26 2.19
N ALA A 65 -8.69 1.40 1.92
CA ALA A 65 -7.71 1.51 0.84
C ALA A 65 -6.48 0.61 1.10
N ILE A 66 -6.03 0.49 2.36
CA ILE A 66 -4.93 -0.43 2.75
C ILE A 66 -5.31 -1.89 2.50
N LEU A 67 -6.57 -2.26 2.78
CA LEU A 67 -7.08 -3.60 2.49
C LEU A 67 -7.14 -3.89 0.99
N ALA A 68 -7.48 -2.89 0.17
CA ALA A 68 -7.47 -3.02 -1.28
C ALA A 68 -6.03 -3.13 -1.82
N ARG A 69 -5.13 -2.26 -1.36
CA ARG A 69 -3.72 -2.24 -1.74
C ARG A 69 -2.85 -1.76 -0.57
N PRO A 70 -1.89 -2.56 -0.08
CA PRO A 70 -1.03 -2.18 1.06
C PRO A 70 -0.27 -0.87 0.86
N ILE A 71 0.03 -0.49 -0.38
CA ILE A 71 0.70 0.78 -0.71
C ILE A 71 -0.10 2.03 -0.28
N ALA A 72 -1.40 1.88 -0.03
CA ALA A 72 -2.24 2.95 0.51
C ALA A 72 -1.75 3.46 1.87
N ILE A 73 -0.97 2.65 2.60
CA ILE A 73 -0.39 3.06 3.88
C ILE A 73 0.45 4.34 3.75
N SER A 74 1.07 4.57 2.57
CA SER A 74 1.89 5.75 2.30
C SER A 74 1.10 7.06 2.27
N VAL A 75 -0.20 7.00 2.00
CA VAL A 75 -1.08 8.17 1.84
C VAL A 75 -1.10 9.07 3.09
N PRO A 76 -1.42 8.56 4.30
CA PRO A 76 -1.41 9.38 5.51
C PRO A 76 -0.01 9.93 5.84
N PHE A 77 1.07 9.21 5.52
CA PHE A 77 2.43 9.72 5.74
C PHE A 77 2.79 10.87 4.79
N ILE A 78 2.44 10.76 3.52
CA ILE A 78 2.65 11.84 2.54
C ILE A 78 1.83 13.06 2.92
N ALA A 79 0.56 12.88 3.28
CA ALA A 79 -0.32 13.96 3.73
C ALA A 79 0.22 14.66 4.99
N PHE A 80 0.70 13.89 5.96
CA PHE A 80 1.34 14.41 7.17
C PHE A 80 2.63 15.18 6.85
N GLY A 81 3.50 14.62 6.01
CA GLY A 81 4.75 15.27 5.59
C GLY A 81 4.50 16.58 4.85
N ALA A 82 3.55 16.59 3.91
CA ALA A 82 3.16 17.80 3.19
C ALA A 82 2.60 18.88 4.14
N HIS A 83 1.72 18.51 5.07
CA HIS A 83 1.19 19.44 6.06
C HIS A 83 2.27 19.98 7.02
N TYR A 84 3.18 19.11 7.47
CA TYR A 84 4.32 19.47 8.30
C TYR A 84 5.24 20.51 7.64
N MET A 85 5.49 20.37 6.33
CA MET A 85 6.32 21.31 5.57
C MET A 85 5.68 22.69 5.44
N VAL A 86 4.35 22.75 5.26
CA VAL A 86 3.62 24.00 5.02
C VAL A 86 3.28 24.73 6.31
N ASN A 87 2.90 24.01 7.38
CA ASN A 87 2.39 24.63 8.61
C ASN A 87 3.07 24.10 9.88
N ARG A 88 4.23 24.69 10.23
CA ARG A 88 5.01 24.29 11.42
C ARG A 88 4.45 24.77 12.76
N ARG A 89 3.43 25.64 12.77
CA ARG A 89 2.90 26.23 14.00
C ARG A 89 1.97 25.28 14.77
N ASP A 90 1.26 24.40 14.07
CA ASP A 90 0.23 23.52 14.66
C ASP A 90 0.64 22.04 14.70
N LEU A 91 1.91 21.78 15.04
CA LEU A 91 2.48 20.42 15.07
C LEU A 91 1.69 19.48 15.96
N ARG A 92 1.32 19.92 17.17
CA ARG A 92 0.56 19.09 18.13
C ARG A 92 -0.77 18.63 17.53
N ARG A 93 -1.52 19.54 16.89
CA ARG A 93 -2.81 19.22 16.28
C ARG A 93 -2.62 18.30 15.07
N THR A 94 -1.61 18.55 14.26
CA THR A 94 -1.26 17.71 13.10
C THR A 94 -0.91 16.29 13.51
N THR A 95 -0.08 16.13 14.55
CA THR A 95 0.29 14.82 15.08
C THR A 95 -0.89 14.07 15.68
N ILE A 96 -1.77 14.75 16.43
CA ILE A 96 -3.00 14.14 16.96
C ILE A 96 -3.89 13.67 15.81
N ASN A 97 -4.11 14.51 14.80
CA ASN A 97 -4.93 14.16 13.65
C ASN A 97 -4.37 12.94 12.89
N PHE A 98 -3.06 12.92 12.67
CA PHE A 98 -2.37 11.79 12.05
C PHE A 98 -2.50 10.50 12.87
N ALA A 99 -2.31 10.59 14.19
CA ALA A 99 -2.47 9.45 15.08
C ALA A 99 -3.90 8.90 15.05
N VAL A 100 -4.92 9.76 15.03
CA VAL A 100 -6.32 9.34 14.93
C VAL A 100 -6.58 8.59 13.62
N VAL A 101 -6.14 9.13 12.47
CA VAL A 101 -6.27 8.46 11.17
C VAL A 101 -5.58 7.09 11.17
N LEU A 102 -4.37 7.00 11.73
CA LEU A 102 -3.64 5.74 11.83
C LEU A 102 -4.36 4.72 12.73
N VAL A 103 -4.86 5.14 13.88
CA VAL A 103 -5.58 4.25 14.81
C VAL A 103 -6.84 3.69 14.15
N ILE A 104 -7.64 4.53 13.50
CA ILE A 104 -8.85 4.08 12.80
C ILE A 104 -8.51 3.11 11.67
N SER A 105 -7.49 3.46 10.87
CA SER A 105 -7.01 2.59 9.78
C SER A 105 -6.55 1.24 10.32
N ALA A 106 -5.79 1.24 11.42
CA ALA A 106 -5.30 0.02 12.06
C ALA A 106 -6.43 -0.84 12.62
N LEU A 107 -7.46 -0.23 13.21
CA LEU A 107 -8.65 -0.96 13.70
C LEU A 107 -9.37 -1.70 12.56
N ILE A 108 -9.54 -1.07 11.41
CA ILE A 108 -10.18 -1.69 10.23
C ILE A 108 -9.33 -2.81 9.64
N VAL A 109 -8.01 -2.63 9.65
CA VAL A 109 -7.06 -3.60 9.08
C VAL A 109 -6.83 -4.79 10.02
N SER A 110 -6.92 -4.59 11.33
CA SER A 110 -6.68 -5.61 12.36
C SER A 110 -7.49 -6.91 12.22
N PRO A 111 -8.82 -6.90 11.94
CA PRO A 111 -9.58 -8.14 11.77
C PRO A 111 -9.10 -8.96 10.56
N TRP A 112 -8.68 -8.29 9.48
CA TRP A 112 -8.12 -8.97 8.31
C TRP A 112 -6.79 -9.64 8.63
N ILE A 113 -5.89 -8.95 9.35
CA ILE A 113 -4.62 -9.53 9.81
C ILE A 113 -4.89 -10.74 10.72
N ALA A 114 -5.84 -10.63 11.66
CA ALA A 114 -6.21 -11.74 12.53
C ALA A 114 -6.78 -12.94 11.76
N ARG A 115 -7.61 -12.69 10.74
CA ARG A 115 -8.11 -13.72 9.83
C ARG A 115 -6.98 -14.36 9.04
N ASN A 116 -6.03 -13.57 8.55
CA ASN A 116 -4.88 -14.08 7.81
C ASN A 116 -3.95 -14.89 8.71
N ALA A 117 -3.73 -14.47 9.95
CA ALA A 117 -2.98 -15.24 10.93
C ALA A 117 -3.60 -16.61 11.19
N ARG A 118 -4.94 -16.69 11.32
CA ARG A 118 -5.64 -17.96 11.51
C ARG A 118 -5.65 -18.84 10.26
N ALA A 119 -5.81 -18.25 9.06
CA ALA A 119 -5.91 -18.99 7.81
C ALA A 119 -4.55 -19.40 7.23
N MET A 120 -3.51 -18.60 7.45
CA MET A 120 -2.19 -18.74 6.82
C MET A 120 -1.09 -19.09 7.83
N GLY A 121 -1.38 -19.05 9.13
CA GLY A 121 -0.40 -19.24 10.21
C GLY A 121 0.53 -18.03 10.43
N LEU A 122 0.42 -16.97 9.63
CA LEU A 122 1.24 -15.76 9.74
C LEU A 122 0.38 -14.48 9.67
N PRO A 123 0.64 -13.47 10.53
CA PRO A 123 -0.03 -12.18 10.46
C PRO A 123 0.50 -11.36 9.28
N THR A 124 -0.08 -11.55 8.10
CA THR A 124 0.29 -10.83 6.88
C THR A 124 -0.85 -9.96 6.37
N LEU A 125 -0.52 -8.80 5.79
CA LEU A 125 -1.47 -7.90 5.12
C LEU A 125 -1.85 -8.45 3.73
N GLN A 126 -0.86 -8.96 3.01
CA GLN A 126 -0.99 -9.52 1.67
C GLN A 126 -0.07 -10.74 1.54
N SER A 127 -0.59 -11.83 0.98
CA SER A 127 0.16 -13.09 0.83
C SER A 127 1.32 -12.98 -0.16
N SER A 128 1.23 -12.05 -1.13
CA SER A 128 2.21 -11.93 -2.24
C SER A 128 3.34 -10.95 -1.98
N SER A 129 3.36 -10.21 -0.86
CA SER A 129 4.38 -9.17 -0.62
C SER A 129 5.80 -9.73 -0.57
N GLY A 130 6.01 -10.90 0.03
CA GLY A 130 7.33 -11.53 0.10
C GLY A 130 7.86 -11.98 -1.27
N LEU A 131 7.00 -12.57 -2.10
CA LEU A 131 7.37 -13.00 -3.45
C LEU A 131 7.70 -11.81 -4.34
N ASN A 132 6.89 -10.76 -4.31
CA ASN A 132 7.13 -9.54 -5.10
C ASN A 132 8.48 -8.88 -4.71
N MET A 133 8.81 -8.90 -3.42
CA MET A 133 10.06 -8.35 -2.92
C MET A 133 11.27 -9.21 -3.33
N TRP A 134 11.13 -10.54 -3.35
CA TRP A 134 12.17 -11.45 -3.85
C TRP A 134 12.37 -11.35 -5.37
N ILE A 135 11.30 -11.28 -6.17
CA ILE A 135 11.42 -11.11 -7.63
C ILE A 135 12.11 -9.78 -7.97
N GLY A 136 11.78 -8.71 -7.24
CA GLY A 136 12.33 -7.37 -7.49
C GLY A 136 13.74 -7.13 -6.95
N HIS A 137 14.13 -7.75 -5.83
CA HIS A 137 15.40 -7.49 -5.13
C HIS A 137 16.26 -8.74 -4.87
N GLY A 138 15.86 -9.90 -5.38
CA GLY A 138 16.61 -11.14 -5.24
C GLY A 138 17.92 -11.11 -6.03
N PRO A 139 18.86 -12.01 -5.73
CA PRO A 139 20.14 -12.09 -6.44
C PRO A 139 20.00 -12.41 -7.94
N GLN A 140 18.86 -12.97 -8.36
CA GLN A 140 18.53 -13.24 -9.76
C GLN A 140 17.71 -12.10 -10.40
N ALA A 141 17.45 -10.99 -9.68
CA ALA A 141 16.65 -9.88 -10.16
C ALA A 141 17.27 -9.21 -11.39
N THR A 142 16.64 -9.42 -12.55
CA THR A 142 16.99 -8.78 -13.83
C THR A 142 16.09 -7.58 -14.16
N GLY A 143 15.12 -7.26 -13.29
CA GLY A 143 14.13 -6.20 -13.48
C GLY A 143 12.92 -6.61 -14.34
N GLY A 144 12.92 -7.82 -14.88
CA GLY A 144 11.78 -8.43 -15.57
C GLY A 144 10.96 -9.37 -14.67
N TRP A 145 9.83 -9.85 -15.20
CA TRP A 145 9.09 -10.93 -14.56
C TRP A 145 9.93 -12.21 -14.58
N MET A 146 10.04 -12.85 -13.41
CA MET A 146 10.61 -14.19 -13.27
C MET A 146 9.54 -15.13 -12.77
N ASP A 147 9.54 -16.34 -13.31
CA ASP A 147 8.71 -17.41 -12.77
C ASP A 147 9.17 -17.72 -11.34
N ALA A 148 8.19 -17.99 -10.47
CA ALA A 148 8.52 -18.44 -9.12
C ALA A 148 9.35 -19.73 -9.21
N PRO A 149 10.41 -19.88 -8.40
CA PRO A 149 11.25 -21.08 -8.43
C PRO A 149 10.37 -22.32 -8.23
N PRO A 150 10.65 -23.44 -8.91
CA PRO A 150 9.85 -24.66 -8.77
C PRO A 150 9.99 -25.17 -7.34
N VAL A 151 8.98 -24.89 -6.55
CA VAL A 151 8.88 -25.28 -5.15
C VAL A 151 8.20 -26.65 -5.06
N PRO A 152 8.74 -27.61 -4.29
CA PRO A 152 8.08 -28.89 -4.09
C PRO A 152 6.77 -28.71 -3.31
N GLY A 153 5.63 -28.72 -4.00
CA GLY A 153 4.30 -28.62 -3.39
C GLY A 153 3.21 -28.20 -4.37
N ASP A 154 2.01 -28.76 -4.25
CA ASP A 154 0.88 -28.46 -5.13
C ASP A 154 0.20 -27.13 -4.77
N PHE A 155 0.54 -26.08 -5.52
CA PHE A 155 0.02 -24.71 -5.37
C PHE A 155 -1.49 -24.57 -5.66
N ARG A 156 -2.15 -25.60 -6.20
CA ARG A 156 -3.60 -25.58 -6.47
C ARG A 156 -4.44 -25.87 -5.23
N SER A 157 -3.85 -26.45 -4.19
CA SER A 157 -4.58 -26.82 -2.97
C SER A 157 -4.53 -25.69 -1.93
N LYS A 158 -5.58 -25.54 -1.11
CA LYS A 158 -5.63 -24.57 0.01
C LYS A 158 -4.49 -24.70 1.04
N ARG A 159 -3.61 -25.71 0.88
CA ARG A 159 -2.36 -25.93 1.64
C ARG A 159 -1.13 -25.19 1.07
N ALA A 160 -1.22 -24.58 -0.12
CA ALA A 160 -0.15 -23.80 -0.72
C ALA A 160 0.31 -22.60 0.13
N VAL A 161 -0.55 -22.13 1.03
CA VAL A 161 -0.26 -20.98 1.91
C VAL A 161 0.67 -21.36 3.07
N SER A 162 0.59 -22.58 3.60
CA SER A 162 1.60 -23.10 4.53
C SER A 162 2.94 -23.36 3.85
N ASP A 163 2.92 -23.59 2.54
CA ASP A 163 4.13 -23.76 1.76
C ASP A 163 4.84 -22.44 1.48
N PHE A 164 4.20 -21.26 1.60
CA PHE A 164 4.90 -19.98 1.50
C PHE A 164 5.91 -19.74 2.64
N ALA A 165 5.61 -20.19 3.86
CA ALA A 165 6.57 -20.14 4.96
C ALA A 165 7.75 -21.08 4.71
N ARG A 166 7.47 -22.26 4.13
CA ARG A 166 8.49 -23.23 3.68
C ARG A 166 9.27 -22.74 2.47
N LEU A 167 8.65 -21.97 1.58
CA LEU A 167 9.22 -21.35 0.38
C LEU A 167 10.14 -20.20 0.78
N ARG A 168 9.73 -19.38 1.76
CA ARG A 168 10.62 -18.40 2.41
C ARG A 168 11.80 -19.09 3.08
N GLU A 169 11.56 -20.16 3.85
CA GLU A 169 12.64 -20.91 4.49
C GLU A 169 13.52 -21.63 3.48
N ALA A 170 12.97 -22.18 2.40
CA ALA A 170 13.71 -22.85 1.34
C ALA A 170 14.56 -21.84 0.56
N ILE A 171 14.00 -20.70 0.16
CA ILE A 171 14.72 -19.60 -0.50
C ILE A 171 15.80 -19.03 0.42
N TRP A 172 15.50 -18.86 1.73
CA TRP A 172 16.46 -18.35 2.71
C TRP A 172 17.57 -19.37 3.04
N ARG A 173 17.26 -20.68 3.03
CA ARG A 173 18.24 -21.75 3.27
C ARG A 173 19.04 -22.12 2.01
N SER A 174 18.50 -21.93 0.82
CA SER A 174 19.16 -22.32 -0.43
C SER A 174 20.27 -21.37 -0.85
N GLU A 175 20.25 -20.11 -0.40
CA GLU A 175 21.29 -19.15 -0.72
C GLU A 175 21.71 -18.35 0.52
N PRO A 176 22.81 -18.72 1.21
CA PRO A 176 23.40 -17.83 2.18
C PRO A 176 23.84 -16.59 1.41
N ILE A 177 23.30 -15.44 1.81
CA ILE A 177 23.76 -14.12 1.39
C ILE A 177 25.29 -14.15 1.49
N ARG A 178 25.99 -14.28 0.36
CA ARG A 178 27.45 -14.18 0.35
C ARG A 178 27.79 -12.74 0.67
N THR A 179 27.93 -12.44 1.95
CA THR A 179 28.60 -11.25 2.50
C THR A 179 30.11 -11.29 2.22
N THR A 180 30.49 -11.67 1.00
CA THR A 180 31.88 -11.83 0.60
C THR A 180 32.01 -11.23 -0.79
N GLN A 181 32.22 -9.92 -0.86
CA GLN A 181 33.02 -9.18 -1.86
C GLN A 181 32.97 -7.67 -1.55
N LEU A 182 33.45 -7.28 -0.36
CA LEU A 182 33.90 -5.92 -0.04
C LEU A 182 35.24 -5.98 0.71
N ARG A 183 36.18 -6.76 0.18
CA ARG A 183 37.59 -6.73 0.56
C ARG A 183 38.44 -7.05 -0.66
N SER A 184 38.64 -6.05 -1.51
CA SER A 184 39.86 -5.85 -2.32
C SER A 184 39.59 -4.81 -3.40
N CYS A 185 39.85 -3.55 -3.06
CA CYS A 185 40.56 -2.55 -3.87
C CYS A 185 40.82 -1.34 -2.98
#